data_AF-A0A533XLG5-F1
#
_entry.id   AF-A0A533XLG5-F1
#
_cell.length_a   1.000
_cell.length_b   1.000
_cell.length_c   1.000
_cell.angle_alpha   90.00
_cell.angle_beta   90.00
_cell.angle_gamma   90.00
#
_symmetry.space_group_name_H-M   'P 1'
#
loop_
_entity.id
_entity.type
_entity.pdbx_description
1 polymer ?
#
loop_
_entity_poly.entity_id
_entity_poly.type
_entity_poly.pdbx_seq_one_letter_code
_entity_poly.pdbx_strand_id
1 'polypeptide(L)'
;MYSYLFKIIVEKGNYRDSVTLMKVSNEVSKLKGVSQAAVLMATPLNKRFITDAGFEGSEVEKAGPDDLIIAIEAASGEVLQSSVSRVEEMLSSRASMEAEEIRPRTLASAVKVMPDANLALISIPGRFAKREAMNALESGLDVFLFSSNVSREDEVELKEAAKTRSLLVMGPDCGTSIINGVVLGFGNVVRRGSVGIVSASGTGIQQVSTLLDSEGLGISHAIGTGGNDLSEKVGGMTTMEGIRLLEKDEDTRVIVLISKPPGPKTSATVLKAASRSSKPVVINFLGEGDAVASKQVRAVTLEDAARMASGFVKGKRTGARPFSDSESRVMSLAQSES
;
A
#
# COMPACT_ATOMS: atom_id res chain seq x y z
N MET A 1 6.41 27.00 41.39
CA MET A 1 6.33 25.54 41.14
C MET A 1 4.85 25.24 40.97
N TYR A 2 4.36 25.10 39.74
CA TYR A 2 2.95 24.72 39.52
C TYR A 2 2.82 23.26 39.92
N SER A 3 2.05 22.96 40.96
CA SER A 3 1.66 21.58 41.26
C SER A 3 0.60 21.20 40.24
N TYR A 4 0.97 20.39 39.25
CA TYR A 4 0.00 19.81 38.34
C TYR A 4 -0.88 18.82 39.11
N LEU A 5 -2.15 18.74 38.70
CA LEU A 5 -3.16 17.87 39.25
C LEU A 5 -3.46 16.78 38.22
N PHE A 6 -3.54 15.53 38.67
CA PHE A 6 -3.89 14.40 37.83
C PHE A 6 -5.29 13.88 38.15
N LYS A 7 -5.95 13.32 37.14
CA LYS A 7 -7.22 12.58 37.29
C LYS A 7 -7.20 11.37 36.39
N ILE A 8 -7.61 10.24 36.95
CA ILE A 8 -7.83 8.98 36.25
C ILE A 8 -9.32 8.63 36.37
N ILE A 9 -9.93 8.28 35.25
CA ILE A 9 -11.32 7.81 35.18
C ILE A 9 -11.29 6.49 34.41
N VAL A 10 -11.98 5.48 34.96
CA VAL A 10 -12.17 4.18 34.29
C VAL A 10 -13.66 3.99 34.03
N GLU A 11 -14.04 3.89 32.76
CA GLU A 11 -15.41 3.60 32.35
C GLU A 11 -15.55 2.14 31.91
N LYS A 12 -16.46 1.42 32.56
CA LYS A 12 -16.61 -0.02 32.33
C LYS A 12 -17.39 -0.32 31.05
N GLY A 13 -16.87 -1.25 30.25
CA GLY A 13 -17.56 -1.77 29.06
C GLY A 13 -17.83 -0.75 27.95
N ASN A 14 -17.11 0.37 27.93
CA ASN A 14 -17.23 1.41 26.90
C ASN A 14 -16.13 1.23 25.84
N TYR A 15 -16.23 0.15 25.08
CA TYR A 15 -15.27 -0.13 24.00
C TYR A 15 -15.34 0.93 22.90
N ARG A 16 -14.16 1.45 22.50
CA ARG A 16 -13.98 2.40 21.40
C ARG A 16 -12.76 2.01 20.57
N ASP A 17 -12.78 2.36 19.28
CA ASP A 17 -11.63 2.10 18.40
C ASP A 17 -10.45 3.01 18.73
N SER A 18 -9.23 2.50 18.54
CA SER A 18 -8.01 3.22 18.93
C SER A 18 -7.78 4.52 18.16
N VAL A 19 -8.29 4.65 16.93
CA VAL A 19 -8.11 5.87 16.11
C VAL A 19 -8.94 7.01 16.71
N THR A 20 -10.19 6.74 17.06
CA THR A 20 -11.05 7.69 17.77
C THR A 20 -10.39 8.13 19.07
N LEU A 21 -9.93 7.18 19.89
CA LEU A 21 -9.29 7.47 21.17
C LEU A 21 -7.99 8.28 21.04
N MET A 22 -7.17 8.00 20.00
CA MET A 22 -5.98 8.79 19.68
C MET A 22 -6.31 10.23 19.29
N LYS A 23 -7.36 10.43 18.48
CA LYS A 23 -7.83 11.78 18.11
C LYS A 23 -8.26 12.56 19.36
N VAL A 24 -9.06 11.94 20.24
CA VAL A 24 -9.49 12.57 21.49
C VAL A 24 -8.28 12.92 22.36
N SER A 25 -7.35 11.97 22.56
CA SER A 25 -6.13 12.20 23.35
C SER A 25 -5.31 13.38 22.82
N ASN A 26 -5.15 13.48 21.50
CA ASN A 26 -4.36 14.53 20.84
C ASN A 26 -5.04 15.90 20.89
N GLU A 27 -6.37 15.97 20.83
CA GLU A 27 -7.08 17.25 20.94
C GLU A 27 -7.07 17.77 22.38
N VAL A 28 -7.22 16.88 23.36
CA VAL A 28 -7.22 17.25 24.78
C VAL A 28 -5.81 17.66 25.24
N SER A 29 -4.76 17.01 24.75
CA SER A 29 -3.38 17.38 25.06
C SER A 29 -2.97 18.76 24.54
N LYS A 30 -3.69 19.32 23.55
CA LYS A 30 -3.48 20.68 23.04
C LYS A 30 -4.17 21.77 23.87
N LEU A 31 -5.04 21.40 24.81
CA LEU A 31 -5.74 22.37 25.64
C LEU A 31 -4.75 23.14 26.53
N LYS A 32 -4.93 24.45 26.61
CA LYS A 32 -4.04 25.31 27.41
C LYS A 32 -4.10 24.90 28.88
N GLY A 33 -2.95 24.52 29.44
CA GLY A 33 -2.82 24.11 30.84
C GLY A 33 -2.95 22.61 31.06
N VAL A 34 -3.12 21.79 30.02
CA VAL A 34 -2.93 20.34 30.08
C VAL A 34 -1.46 20.04 29.80
N SER A 35 -0.80 19.29 30.70
CA SER A 35 0.57 18.81 30.49
C SER A 35 0.58 17.47 29.77
N GLN A 36 -0.40 16.60 30.08
CA GLN A 36 -0.51 15.27 29.49
C GLN A 36 -1.97 14.80 29.46
N ALA A 37 -2.36 14.12 28.39
CA ALA A 37 -3.66 13.46 28.27
C ALA A 37 -3.53 12.13 27.53
N ALA A 38 -4.18 11.10 28.05
CA ALA A 38 -4.23 9.76 27.49
C ALA A 38 -5.65 9.21 27.63
N VAL A 39 -6.29 8.90 26.51
CA VAL A 39 -7.59 8.24 26.43
C VAL A 39 -7.39 6.93 25.68
N LEU A 40 -7.47 5.78 26.36
CA LEU A 40 -7.08 4.48 25.78
C LEU A 40 -7.98 3.34 26.28
N MET A 41 -8.04 2.23 25.53
CA MET A 41 -8.54 0.96 26.05
C MET A 41 -7.55 0.36 27.06
N ALA A 42 -8.04 -0.24 28.15
CA ALA A 42 -7.25 -0.82 29.23
C ALA A 42 -6.58 -2.18 28.90
N THR A 43 -5.99 -2.28 27.69
CA THR A 43 -5.16 -3.43 27.29
C THR A 43 -3.89 -3.52 28.15
N PRO A 44 -3.27 -4.70 28.30
CA PRO A 44 -2.04 -4.84 29.08
C PRO A 44 -0.91 -3.89 28.66
N LEU A 45 -0.77 -3.61 27.37
CA LEU A 45 0.23 -2.67 26.83
C LEU A 45 -0.09 -1.23 27.24
N ASN A 46 -1.34 -0.82 27.07
CA ASN A 46 -1.79 0.54 27.37
C ASN A 46 -1.77 0.83 28.89
N LYS A 47 -2.06 -0.16 29.73
CA LYS A 47 -1.93 -0.03 31.19
C LYS A 47 -0.49 0.27 31.58
N ARG A 48 0.48 -0.45 31.01
CA ARG A 48 1.91 -0.16 31.22
C ARG A 48 2.27 1.25 30.74
N PHE A 49 1.81 1.65 29.55
CA PHE A 49 2.05 2.97 29.01
C PHE A 49 1.54 4.10 29.92
N ILE A 50 0.35 3.95 30.52
CA ILE A 50 -0.21 4.93 31.46
C ILE A 50 0.57 4.96 32.78
N THR A 51 0.96 3.79 33.30
CA THR A 51 1.79 3.70 34.51
C THR A 51 3.17 4.33 34.31
N ASP A 52 3.83 4.05 33.18
CA ASP A 52 5.13 4.64 32.81
C ASP A 52 5.04 6.17 32.63
N ALA A 53 3.86 6.66 32.25
CA ALA A 53 3.53 8.07 32.17
C ALA A 53 3.23 8.72 33.54
N GLY A 54 3.35 8.00 34.65
CA GLY A 54 3.15 8.52 36.01
C GLY A 54 1.70 8.54 36.48
N PHE A 55 0.77 7.97 35.71
CA PHE A 55 -0.63 7.81 36.13
C PHE A 55 -0.82 6.47 36.85
N GLU A 56 -0.60 6.48 38.16
CA GLU A 56 -0.79 5.32 39.02
C GLU A 56 -2.18 5.35 39.69
N GLY A 57 -2.93 4.25 39.60
CA GLY A 57 -4.25 4.14 40.19
C GLY A 57 -4.74 2.69 40.28
N SER A 58 -5.30 2.31 41.43
CA SER A 58 -5.79 0.95 41.67
C SER A 58 -6.95 0.55 40.73
N GLU A 59 -7.65 1.55 40.20
CA GLU A 59 -8.68 1.42 39.19
C GLU A 59 -8.13 1.00 37.82
N VAL A 60 -6.92 1.42 37.44
CA VAL A 60 -6.26 1.04 36.18
C VAL A 60 -5.88 -0.44 36.22
N GLU A 61 -5.32 -0.91 37.34
CA GLU A 61 -4.92 -2.31 37.50
C GLU A 61 -6.11 -3.26 37.33
N LYS A 62 -7.24 -2.90 37.95
CA LYS A 62 -8.49 -3.67 37.95
C LYS A 62 -9.28 -3.58 36.64
N ALA A 63 -8.96 -2.63 35.76
CA ALA A 63 -9.62 -2.46 34.48
C ALA A 63 -9.32 -3.64 33.53
N GLY A 64 -10.38 -4.18 32.93
CA GLY A 64 -10.33 -5.20 31.89
C GLY A 64 -10.07 -4.60 30.51
N PRO A 65 -9.69 -5.40 29.49
CA PRO A 65 -9.30 -4.89 28.17
C PRO A 65 -10.39 -4.10 27.43
N ASP A 66 -11.67 -4.28 27.81
CA ASP A 66 -12.83 -3.60 27.24
C ASP A 66 -13.22 -2.30 27.99
N ASP A 67 -12.48 -1.93 29.04
CA ASP A 67 -12.70 -0.71 29.80
C ASP A 67 -11.90 0.46 29.21
N LEU A 68 -12.47 1.65 29.27
CA LEU A 68 -11.85 2.89 28.81
C LEU A 68 -11.12 3.58 29.97
N ILE A 69 -9.89 4.03 29.76
CA ILE A 69 -9.13 4.85 30.70
C ILE A 69 -9.01 6.27 30.14
N ILE A 70 -9.36 7.26 30.95
CA ILE A 70 -9.12 8.68 30.71
C ILE A 70 -8.15 9.16 31.79
N ALA A 71 -6.92 9.46 31.41
CA ALA A 71 -5.88 9.97 32.29
C ALA A 71 -5.45 11.37 31.83
N ILE A 72 -5.61 12.38 32.68
CA ILE A 72 -5.31 13.79 32.36
C ILE A 72 -4.51 14.40 33.50
N GLU A 73 -3.44 15.11 33.15
CA GLU A 73 -2.66 15.95 34.03
C GLU A 73 -2.78 17.42 33.59
N ALA A 74 -3.13 18.31 34.52
CA ALA A 74 -3.44 19.71 34.22
C ALA A 74 -3.03 20.68 35.34
N ALA A 75 -2.83 21.95 35.00
CA ALA A 75 -2.29 22.99 35.88
C ALA A 75 -3.27 23.45 36.98
N SER A 76 -4.56 23.14 36.86
CA SER A 76 -5.57 23.48 37.86
C SER A 76 -6.78 22.53 37.79
N GLY A 77 -7.56 22.47 38.86
CA GLY A 77 -8.77 21.64 38.91
C GLY A 77 -9.84 22.07 37.89
N GLU A 78 -9.89 23.36 37.55
CA GLU A 78 -10.78 23.89 36.52
C GLU A 78 -10.40 23.42 35.12
N VAL A 79 -9.10 23.41 34.80
CA VAL A 79 -8.58 22.86 33.52
C VAL A 79 -8.82 21.35 33.47
N LEU A 80 -8.63 20.65 34.59
CA LEU A 80 -8.87 19.22 34.68
C LEU A 80 -10.35 18.87 34.44
N GLN A 81 -11.28 19.61 35.05
CA GLN A 81 -12.71 19.40 34.89
C GLN A 81 -13.16 19.72 33.47
N SER A 82 -12.76 20.87 32.91
CA SER A 82 -13.09 21.23 31.53
C SER A 82 -12.50 20.27 30.50
N SER A 83 -11.31 19.71 30.74
CA SER A 83 -10.69 18.70 29.89
C SER A 83 -11.45 17.37 29.92
N VAL A 84 -11.90 16.93 31.10
CA VAL A 84 -12.77 15.75 31.23
C VAL A 84 -14.10 15.98 30.52
N SER A 85 -14.76 17.12 30.73
CA SER A 85 -16.00 17.45 30.03
C SER A 85 -15.79 17.51 28.52
N ARG A 86 -14.62 17.95 28.04
CA ARG A 86 -14.27 17.93 26.62
C ARG A 86 -14.08 16.51 26.09
N VAL A 87 -13.45 15.62 26.86
CA VAL A 87 -13.37 14.18 26.53
C VAL A 87 -14.77 13.59 26.45
N GLU A 88 -15.60 13.79 27.47
CA GLU A 88 -16.99 13.32 27.50
C GLU A 88 -17.78 13.88 26.34
N GLU A 89 -17.66 15.17 26.02
CA GLU A 89 -18.26 15.78 24.84
C GLU A 89 -17.75 15.13 23.55
N MET A 90 -16.46 14.90 23.37
CA MET A 90 -15.94 14.25 22.16
C MET A 90 -16.35 12.78 22.04
N LEU A 91 -16.59 12.11 23.17
CA LEU A 91 -17.07 10.71 23.22
C LEU A 91 -18.60 10.59 23.13
N SER A 92 -19.35 11.62 23.52
CA SER A 92 -20.82 11.67 23.56
C SER A 92 -21.44 12.46 22.42
N SER A 93 -20.77 13.52 21.96
CA SER A 93 -21.15 14.26 20.77
C SER A 93 -21.07 13.30 19.60
N ARG A 94 -22.22 13.13 18.95
CA ARG A 94 -22.36 12.54 17.62
C ARG A 94 -21.72 13.43 16.53
N ALA A 95 -20.65 14.16 16.85
CA ALA A 95 -19.95 15.10 15.99
C ALA A 95 -18.45 14.79 16.07
N SER A 96 -17.97 13.76 15.37
CA SER A 96 -17.97 13.69 13.91
C SER A 96 -18.44 12.32 13.40
N MET A 97 -19.75 12.15 13.34
CA MET A 97 -20.33 11.37 12.26
C MET A 97 -20.25 12.22 10.98
N GLU A 98 -19.06 12.36 10.38
CA GLU A 98 -19.02 12.10 8.94
C GLU A 98 -19.64 10.72 8.83
N ALA A 99 -20.73 10.63 8.05
CA ALA A 99 -21.60 9.47 7.94
C ALA A 99 -20.94 8.19 8.48
N GLU A 100 -21.64 7.43 9.33
CA GLU A 100 -21.55 6.00 9.10
C GLU A 100 -21.94 5.79 7.63
N GLU A 101 -20.96 5.93 6.71
CA GLU A 101 -20.89 5.22 5.47
C GLU A 101 -21.40 3.86 5.87
N ILE A 102 -22.52 3.45 5.30
CA ILE A 102 -23.08 2.11 5.50
C ILE A 102 -21.91 1.16 5.31
N ARG A 103 -21.28 0.70 6.40
CA ARG A 103 -20.04 -0.08 6.32
C ARG A 103 -20.50 -1.49 5.97
N PRO A 104 -20.44 -1.84 4.68
CA PRO A 104 -21.02 -3.07 4.22
C PRO A 104 -20.22 -4.22 4.83
N ARG A 105 -20.90 -5.16 5.48
CA ARG A 105 -20.22 -6.33 6.09
C ARG A 105 -19.88 -7.41 5.08
N THR A 106 -20.45 -7.33 3.88
CA THR A 106 -20.23 -8.26 2.78
C THR A 106 -19.97 -7.50 1.49
N LEU A 107 -19.20 -8.09 0.59
CA LEU A 107 -18.95 -7.56 -0.74
C LEU A 107 -20.27 -7.28 -1.49
N ALA A 108 -21.23 -8.21 -1.42
CA ALA A 108 -22.53 -8.05 -2.08
C ALA A 108 -23.31 -6.83 -1.56
N SER A 109 -23.20 -6.49 -0.28
CA SER A 109 -23.76 -5.24 0.25
C SER A 109 -22.95 -4.01 -0.17
N ALA A 110 -21.62 -4.15 -0.29
CA ALA A 110 -20.74 -3.06 -0.68
C ALA A 110 -21.02 -2.58 -2.11
N VAL A 111 -21.15 -3.51 -3.06
CA VAL A 111 -21.45 -3.21 -4.46
C VAL A 111 -22.80 -2.52 -4.61
N LYS A 112 -23.77 -2.80 -3.73
CA LYS A 112 -25.07 -2.09 -3.74
C LYS A 112 -24.95 -0.65 -3.24
N VAL A 113 -24.10 -0.42 -2.26
CA VAL A 113 -23.85 0.93 -1.69
C VAL A 113 -22.99 1.76 -2.64
N MET A 114 -22.07 1.13 -3.38
CA MET A 114 -21.17 1.75 -4.34
C MET A 114 -21.30 1.05 -5.70
N PRO A 115 -22.37 1.32 -6.47
CA PRO A 115 -22.63 0.65 -7.74
C PRO A 115 -21.59 0.94 -8.82
N ASP A 116 -20.91 2.08 -8.72
CA ASP A 116 -19.85 2.49 -9.66
C ASP A 116 -18.45 2.00 -9.25
N ALA A 117 -18.35 1.17 -8.19
CA ALA A 117 -17.10 0.53 -7.83
C ALA A 117 -16.60 -0.33 -9.01
N ASN A 118 -15.30 -0.23 -9.30
CA ASN A 118 -14.66 -0.98 -10.39
C ASN A 118 -13.53 -1.90 -9.92
N LEU A 119 -13.14 -1.82 -8.64
CA LEU A 119 -12.01 -2.54 -8.06
C LEU A 119 -12.33 -3.00 -6.64
N ALA A 120 -11.98 -4.25 -6.32
CA ALA A 120 -11.96 -4.78 -4.97
C ALA A 120 -10.51 -4.95 -4.48
N LEU A 121 -10.17 -4.31 -3.34
CA LEU A 121 -8.92 -4.54 -2.62
C LEU A 121 -9.13 -5.61 -1.55
N ILE A 122 -8.40 -6.72 -1.65
CA ILE A 122 -8.55 -7.87 -0.74
C ILE A 122 -7.25 -8.10 0.02
N SER A 123 -7.31 -7.95 1.35
CA SER A 123 -6.20 -8.06 2.30
C SER A 123 -6.55 -8.91 3.52
N ILE A 124 -7.27 -10.02 3.30
CA ILE A 124 -7.70 -10.98 4.33
C ILE A 124 -6.75 -12.19 4.40
N PRO A 125 -6.87 -13.10 5.39
CA PRO A 125 -6.05 -14.32 5.42
C PRO A 125 -6.18 -15.14 4.12
N GLY A 126 -5.05 -15.62 3.59
CA GLY A 126 -4.94 -16.28 2.27
C GLY A 126 -5.95 -17.40 2.00
N ARG A 127 -6.25 -18.22 3.02
CA ARG A 127 -7.24 -19.31 2.92
C ARG A 127 -8.65 -18.86 2.52
N PHE A 128 -8.99 -17.58 2.71
CA PHE A 128 -10.28 -17.01 2.32
C PHE A 128 -10.20 -16.14 1.06
N ALA A 129 -8.98 -15.78 0.64
CA ALA A 129 -8.75 -14.77 -0.38
C ALA A 129 -9.27 -15.18 -1.76
N LYS A 130 -9.11 -16.44 -2.16
CA LYS A 130 -9.66 -16.97 -3.43
C LYS A 130 -11.17 -16.76 -3.51
N ARG A 131 -11.90 -17.14 -2.45
CA ARG A 131 -13.36 -17.04 -2.43
C ARG A 131 -13.82 -15.61 -2.61
N GLU A 132 -13.25 -14.68 -1.85
CA GLU A 132 -13.65 -13.26 -1.97
C GLU A 132 -13.22 -12.64 -3.29
N ALA A 133 -12.07 -13.04 -3.84
CA ALA A 133 -11.62 -12.60 -5.16
C ALA A 133 -12.56 -13.09 -6.27
N MET A 134 -13.01 -14.35 -6.21
CA MET A 134 -13.98 -14.87 -7.17
C MET A 134 -15.32 -14.13 -7.06
N ASN A 135 -15.81 -13.87 -5.84
CA ASN A 135 -17.03 -13.08 -5.63
C ASN A 135 -16.91 -11.66 -6.23
N ALA A 136 -15.73 -11.03 -6.14
CA ALA A 136 -15.46 -9.72 -6.74
C ALA A 136 -15.49 -9.78 -8.28
N LEU A 137 -14.84 -10.79 -8.87
CA LEU A 137 -14.88 -11.00 -10.32
C LEU A 137 -16.30 -11.28 -10.83
N GLU A 138 -17.08 -12.08 -10.10
CA GLU A 138 -18.49 -12.35 -10.41
C GLU A 138 -19.37 -11.09 -10.29
N SER A 139 -18.95 -10.13 -9.46
CA SER A 139 -19.61 -8.82 -9.32
C SER A 139 -19.13 -7.79 -10.35
N GLY A 140 -18.25 -8.17 -11.29
CA GLY A 140 -17.75 -7.28 -12.34
C GLY A 140 -16.61 -6.34 -11.89
N LEU A 141 -15.94 -6.64 -10.78
CA LEU A 141 -14.85 -5.82 -10.25
C LEU A 141 -13.49 -6.39 -10.63
N ASP A 142 -12.55 -5.51 -11.01
CA ASP A 142 -11.14 -5.84 -10.98
C ASP A 142 -10.71 -6.20 -9.55
N VAL A 143 -9.62 -6.94 -9.39
CA VAL A 143 -9.15 -7.38 -8.07
C VAL A 143 -7.71 -6.95 -7.85
N PHE A 144 -7.46 -6.24 -6.75
CA PHE A 144 -6.16 -6.11 -6.13
C PHE A 144 -6.06 -7.07 -4.96
N LEU A 145 -5.30 -8.15 -5.14
CA LEU A 145 -5.14 -9.24 -4.18
C LEU A 145 -3.82 -9.08 -3.43
N PHE A 146 -3.88 -8.30 -2.35
CA PHE A 146 -2.76 -8.09 -1.43
C PHE A 146 -2.44 -9.36 -0.65
N SER A 147 -3.46 -10.15 -0.31
CA SER A 147 -3.34 -11.39 0.46
C SER A 147 -2.27 -12.33 -0.12
N SER A 148 -1.38 -12.79 0.74
CA SER A 148 -0.42 -13.87 0.48
C SER A 148 -1.00 -15.23 0.91
N ASN A 149 -0.23 -16.31 0.77
CA ASN A 149 -0.62 -17.69 1.11
C ASN A 149 -1.86 -18.19 0.34
N VAL A 150 -1.93 -17.84 -0.95
CA VAL A 150 -2.87 -18.39 -1.93
C VAL A 150 -2.09 -19.38 -2.80
N SER A 151 -2.67 -20.55 -3.10
CA SER A 151 -1.97 -21.56 -3.91
C SER A 151 -1.77 -21.08 -5.35
N ARG A 152 -0.78 -21.63 -6.05
CA ARG A 152 -0.54 -21.26 -7.46
C ARG A 152 -1.68 -21.73 -8.37
N GLU A 153 -2.33 -22.83 -8.01
CA GLU A 153 -3.55 -23.34 -8.66
C GLU A 153 -4.68 -22.32 -8.55
N ASP A 154 -4.92 -21.79 -7.35
CA ASP A 154 -5.94 -20.78 -7.14
C ASP A 154 -5.60 -19.46 -7.85
N GLU A 155 -4.33 -19.06 -7.89
CA GLU A 155 -3.87 -17.91 -8.68
C GLU A 155 -4.17 -18.07 -10.18
N VAL A 156 -3.85 -19.24 -10.75
CA VAL A 156 -4.14 -19.55 -12.16
C VAL A 156 -5.64 -19.45 -12.41
N GLU A 157 -6.46 -20.11 -11.58
CA GLU A 157 -7.92 -20.10 -11.71
C GLU A 157 -8.50 -18.69 -11.63
N LEU A 158 -8.02 -17.86 -10.69
CA LEU A 158 -8.46 -16.47 -10.57
C LEU A 158 -8.09 -15.63 -11.81
N LYS A 159 -6.87 -15.76 -12.32
CA LYS A 159 -6.42 -15.01 -13.50
C LYS A 159 -7.13 -15.46 -14.78
N GLU A 160 -7.43 -16.74 -14.92
CA GLU A 160 -8.25 -17.26 -16.02
C GLU A 160 -9.70 -16.78 -15.91
N ALA A 161 -10.29 -16.80 -14.71
CA ALA A 161 -11.63 -16.28 -14.46
C ALA A 161 -11.74 -14.78 -14.76
N ALA A 162 -10.72 -14.00 -14.43
CA ALA A 162 -10.66 -12.58 -14.75
C ALA A 162 -10.56 -12.35 -16.26
N LYS A 163 -9.66 -13.07 -16.94
CA LYS A 163 -9.49 -12.99 -18.38
C LYS A 163 -10.78 -13.30 -19.15
N THR A 164 -11.51 -14.34 -18.75
CA THR A 164 -12.79 -14.70 -19.39
C THR A 164 -13.87 -13.63 -19.20
N ARG A 165 -13.77 -12.82 -18.15
CA ARG A 165 -14.68 -11.71 -17.83
C ARG A 165 -14.17 -10.35 -18.31
N SER A 166 -13.02 -10.29 -18.99
CA SER A 166 -12.33 -9.04 -19.35
C SER A 166 -12.02 -8.14 -18.14
N LEU A 167 -11.69 -8.77 -17.00
CA LEU A 167 -11.26 -8.15 -15.76
C LEU A 167 -9.78 -8.45 -15.49
N LEU A 168 -9.19 -7.71 -14.55
CA LEU A 168 -7.80 -7.83 -14.13
C LEU A 168 -7.71 -8.36 -12.69
N VAL A 169 -6.82 -9.32 -12.46
CA VAL A 169 -6.39 -9.74 -11.11
C VAL A 169 -4.93 -9.37 -10.94
N MET A 170 -4.67 -8.40 -10.06
CA MET A 170 -3.36 -7.99 -9.58
C MET A 170 -3.03 -8.78 -8.31
N GLY A 171 -2.18 -9.80 -8.41
CA GLY A 171 -1.86 -10.69 -7.29
C GLY A 171 -2.26 -12.15 -7.54
N PRO A 172 -2.23 -13.03 -6.53
CA PRO A 172 -2.00 -12.78 -5.10
C PRO A 172 -0.60 -12.27 -4.76
N ASP A 173 -0.39 -11.91 -3.50
CA ASP A 173 0.88 -11.35 -3.01
C ASP A 173 1.32 -10.10 -3.81
N CYS A 174 0.34 -9.28 -4.20
CA CYS A 174 0.58 -8.02 -4.88
C CYS A 174 0.72 -6.91 -3.84
N GLY A 175 1.96 -6.56 -3.51
CA GLY A 175 2.24 -5.54 -2.50
C GLY A 175 1.95 -4.11 -2.93
N THR A 176 2.03 -3.79 -4.23
CA THR A 176 1.98 -2.41 -4.74
C THR A 176 1.34 -2.34 -6.12
N SER A 177 0.36 -1.45 -6.28
CA SER A 177 -0.08 -0.91 -7.56
C SER A 177 -0.37 0.59 -7.41
N ILE A 178 -0.28 1.34 -8.50
CA ILE A 178 -0.67 2.75 -8.56
C ILE A 178 -1.53 2.93 -9.81
N ILE A 179 -2.85 2.98 -9.67
CA ILE A 179 -3.79 3.05 -10.80
C ILE A 179 -4.45 4.41 -10.81
N ASN A 180 -4.27 5.18 -11.89
CA ASN A 180 -4.83 6.53 -12.01
C ASN A 180 -4.42 7.45 -10.85
N GLY A 181 -3.20 7.30 -10.33
CA GLY A 181 -2.70 8.04 -9.17
C GLY A 181 -3.17 7.52 -7.80
N VAL A 182 -4.06 6.53 -7.76
CA VAL A 182 -4.50 5.88 -6.52
C VAL A 182 -3.52 4.78 -6.13
N VAL A 183 -2.96 4.88 -4.94
CA VAL A 183 -2.04 3.88 -4.38
C VAL A 183 -2.84 2.71 -3.79
N LEU A 184 -2.48 1.49 -4.17
CA LEU A 184 -3.05 0.24 -3.69
C LEU A 184 -1.97 -0.58 -3.00
N GLY A 185 -2.23 -1.00 -1.75
CA GLY A 185 -1.23 -1.66 -0.91
C GLY A 185 -0.16 -0.69 -0.41
N PHE A 186 1.10 -1.10 -0.42
CA PHE A 186 2.23 -0.26 -0.06
C PHE A 186 2.68 0.55 -1.26
N GLY A 187 2.70 1.89 -1.18
CA GLY A 187 3.23 2.70 -2.28
C GLY A 187 3.50 4.13 -1.89
N ASN A 188 3.90 4.91 -2.89
CA ASN A 188 4.35 6.29 -2.74
C ASN A 188 3.43 7.20 -3.53
N VAL A 189 3.18 8.41 -3.01
CA VAL A 189 2.57 9.48 -3.82
C VAL A 189 3.63 9.99 -4.78
N VAL A 190 3.41 9.78 -6.07
CA VAL A 190 4.31 10.17 -7.17
C VAL A 190 3.54 11.00 -8.19
N ARG A 191 4.24 11.84 -8.96
CA ARG A 191 3.62 12.64 -10.02
C ARG A 191 2.92 11.76 -11.05
N ARG A 192 1.80 12.27 -11.58
CA ARG A 192 1.21 11.79 -12.83
C ARG A 192 2.20 12.07 -13.98
N GLY A 193 2.33 11.13 -14.90
CA GLY A 193 3.20 11.29 -16.07
C GLY A 193 3.01 10.17 -17.09
N SER A 194 4.00 10.00 -17.97
CA SER A 194 3.85 9.19 -19.18
C SER A 194 4.57 7.83 -19.16
N VAL A 195 5.00 7.36 -17.98
CA VAL A 195 5.63 6.05 -17.84
C VAL A 195 4.63 5.06 -17.24
N GLY A 196 4.32 4.00 -17.97
CA GLY A 196 3.55 2.87 -17.46
C GLY A 196 4.48 1.79 -16.91
N ILE A 197 4.15 1.20 -15.77
CA ILE A 197 4.93 0.16 -15.12
C ILE A 197 4.09 -1.11 -15.01
N VAL A 198 4.64 -2.26 -15.35
CA VAL A 198 4.08 -3.58 -15.05
C VAL A 198 5.12 -4.36 -14.27
N SER A 199 4.77 -4.88 -13.09
CA SER A 199 5.78 -5.53 -12.25
C SER A 199 5.26 -6.66 -11.38
N ALA A 200 6.05 -7.74 -11.32
CA ALA A 200 5.93 -8.80 -10.32
C ALA A 200 6.71 -8.49 -9.03
N SER A 201 7.08 -7.23 -8.78
CA SER A 201 7.81 -6.79 -7.59
C SER A 201 7.26 -5.45 -7.07
N GLY A 202 6.65 -5.47 -5.88
CA GLY A 202 6.09 -4.26 -5.27
C GLY A 202 7.15 -3.19 -4.98
N THR A 203 8.27 -3.57 -4.36
CA THR A 203 9.39 -2.65 -4.12
C THR A 203 10.07 -2.22 -5.43
N GLY A 204 10.03 -3.05 -6.48
CA GLY A 204 10.46 -2.66 -7.83
C GLY A 204 9.64 -1.49 -8.37
N ILE A 205 8.31 -1.52 -8.19
CA ILE A 205 7.42 -0.40 -8.54
C ILE A 205 7.80 0.85 -7.73
N GLN A 206 7.91 0.72 -6.40
CA GLN A 206 8.24 1.84 -5.52
C GLN A 206 9.56 2.49 -5.93
N GLN A 207 10.60 1.70 -6.16
CA GLN A 207 11.92 2.22 -6.54
C GLN A 207 11.90 2.95 -7.88
N VAL A 208 11.36 2.32 -8.94
CA VAL A 208 11.37 2.95 -10.26
C VAL A 208 10.47 4.19 -10.30
N SER A 209 9.29 4.13 -9.69
CA SER A 209 8.37 5.27 -9.67
C SER A 209 8.94 6.46 -8.88
N THR A 210 9.61 6.23 -7.74
CA THR A 210 10.23 7.30 -6.94
C THR A 210 11.48 7.89 -7.58
N LEU A 211 12.26 7.09 -8.32
CA LEU A 211 13.38 7.62 -9.13
C LEU A 211 12.90 8.48 -10.30
N LEU A 212 11.83 8.08 -10.97
CA LEU A 212 11.22 8.91 -12.01
C LEU A 212 10.67 10.22 -11.42
N ASP A 213 10.03 10.13 -10.26
CA ASP A 213 9.54 11.29 -9.52
C ASP A 213 10.68 12.23 -9.11
N SER A 214 11.80 11.74 -8.59
CA SER A 214 12.92 12.58 -8.20
C SER A 214 13.56 13.33 -9.39
N GLU A 215 13.42 12.78 -10.61
CA GLU A 215 13.82 13.45 -11.87
C GLU A 215 12.76 14.42 -12.42
N GLY A 216 11.66 14.65 -11.71
CA GLY A 216 10.55 15.50 -12.15
C GLY A 216 9.67 14.87 -13.22
N LEU A 217 9.80 13.56 -13.46
CA LEU A 217 8.89 12.77 -14.28
C LEU A 217 7.80 12.13 -13.40
N GLY A 218 6.92 11.35 -14.03
CA GLY A 218 5.82 10.69 -13.35
C GLY A 218 5.32 9.47 -14.10
N ILE A 219 4.40 8.75 -13.49
CA ILE A 219 3.83 7.51 -14.03
C ILE A 219 2.37 7.69 -14.44
N SER A 220 1.94 6.96 -15.47
CA SER A 220 0.54 6.83 -15.85
C SER A 220 -0.11 5.77 -14.98
N HIS A 221 0.43 4.56 -14.94
CA HIS A 221 -0.05 3.51 -14.05
C HIS A 221 1.13 2.62 -13.65
N ALA A 222 1.04 2.00 -12.47
CA ALA A 222 1.87 0.88 -12.07
C ALA A 222 0.99 -0.31 -11.72
N ILE A 223 1.04 -1.34 -12.55
CA ILE A 223 0.25 -2.57 -12.41
C ILE A 223 1.13 -3.63 -11.74
N GLY A 224 0.91 -3.86 -10.46
CA GLY A 224 1.47 -4.99 -9.74
C GLY A 224 0.78 -6.29 -10.15
N THR A 225 1.55 -7.33 -10.46
CA THR A 225 1.01 -8.58 -11.04
C THR A 225 0.93 -9.74 -10.04
N GLY A 226 1.59 -9.60 -8.90
CA GLY A 226 1.83 -10.67 -7.93
C GLY A 226 3.18 -11.35 -8.14
N GLY A 227 3.86 -11.71 -7.06
CA GLY A 227 5.24 -12.21 -7.10
C GLY A 227 5.46 -13.51 -7.89
N ASN A 228 4.40 -14.30 -8.10
CA ASN A 228 4.44 -15.57 -8.83
C ASN A 228 3.99 -15.46 -10.30
N ASP A 229 3.54 -14.28 -10.76
CA ASP A 229 2.91 -14.12 -12.08
C ASP A 229 3.80 -14.64 -13.21
N LEU A 230 5.10 -14.35 -13.16
CA LEU A 230 6.07 -14.77 -14.17
C LEU A 230 6.67 -16.18 -13.97
N SER A 231 6.12 -16.97 -13.04
CA SER A 231 6.48 -18.39 -12.93
C SER A 231 5.90 -19.19 -14.10
N GLU A 232 6.53 -20.31 -14.47
CA GLU A 232 6.03 -21.18 -15.55
C GLU A 232 4.62 -21.71 -15.33
N LYS A 233 4.20 -21.80 -14.07
CA LYS A 233 2.88 -22.30 -13.71
C LYS A 233 1.79 -21.27 -13.97
N VAL A 234 2.07 -19.98 -13.73
CA VAL A 234 1.10 -18.90 -13.91
C VAL A 234 1.17 -18.30 -15.32
N GLY A 235 2.36 -18.27 -15.92
CA GLY A 235 2.53 -17.94 -17.33
C GLY A 235 2.40 -16.45 -17.67
N GLY A 236 2.50 -15.56 -16.69
CA GLY A 236 2.55 -14.11 -16.88
C GLY A 236 1.24 -13.48 -17.35
N MET A 237 0.09 -14.06 -16.97
CA MET A 237 -1.22 -13.62 -17.46
C MET A 237 -1.49 -12.14 -17.18
N THR A 238 -1.25 -11.71 -15.94
CA THR A 238 -1.48 -10.30 -15.56
C THR A 238 -0.42 -9.40 -16.19
N THR A 239 0.83 -9.86 -16.32
CA THR A 239 1.87 -9.09 -17.02
C THR A 239 1.51 -8.83 -18.48
N MET A 240 1.07 -9.85 -19.22
CA MET A 240 0.65 -9.70 -20.62
C MET A 240 -0.54 -8.76 -20.77
N GLU A 241 -1.51 -8.87 -19.86
CA GLU A 241 -2.68 -7.99 -19.86
C GLU A 241 -2.31 -6.55 -19.48
N GLY A 242 -1.42 -6.36 -18.51
CA GLY A 242 -0.88 -5.05 -18.15
C GLY A 242 -0.18 -4.36 -19.32
N ILE A 243 0.65 -5.10 -20.07
CA ILE A 243 1.26 -4.57 -21.31
C ILE A 243 0.17 -4.14 -22.30
N ARG A 244 -0.87 -4.96 -22.50
CA ARG A 244 -1.98 -4.66 -23.42
C ARG A 244 -2.77 -3.42 -23.00
N LEU A 245 -3.01 -3.24 -21.70
CA LEU A 245 -3.73 -2.08 -21.16
C LEU A 245 -2.89 -0.80 -21.34
N LEU A 246 -1.62 -0.84 -20.95
CA LEU A 246 -0.70 0.29 -21.10
C LEU A 246 -0.40 0.64 -22.56
N GLU A 247 -0.43 -0.33 -23.47
CA GLU A 247 -0.32 -0.07 -24.91
C GLU A 247 -1.49 0.78 -25.42
N LYS A 248 -2.70 0.57 -24.88
CA LYS A 248 -3.92 1.31 -25.27
C LYS A 248 -4.09 2.63 -24.53
N ASP A 249 -3.43 2.80 -23.40
CA ASP A 249 -3.51 4.03 -22.60
C ASP A 249 -2.80 5.20 -23.27
N GLU A 250 -3.52 6.27 -23.62
CA GLU A 250 -2.96 7.41 -24.36
C GLU A 250 -1.92 8.21 -23.54
N ASP A 251 -2.04 8.21 -22.22
CA ASP A 251 -1.10 8.88 -21.32
C ASP A 251 0.25 8.15 -21.26
N THR A 252 0.26 6.83 -21.46
CA THR A 252 1.47 6.02 -21.45
C THR A 252 2.25 6.19 -22.74
N ARG A 253 3.49 6.70 -22.65
CA ARG A 253 4.44 6.79 -23.76
C ARG A 253 5.56 5.74 -23.71
N VAL A 254 5.89 5.24 -22.53
CA VAL A 254 6.96 4.25 -22.30
C VAL A 254 6.48 3.22 -21.31
N ILE A 255 6.77 1.94 -21.54
CA ILE A 255 6.43 0.85 -20.63
C ILE A 255 7.70 0.33 -19.94
N VAL A 256 7.65 0.10 -18.63
CA VAL A 256 8.72 -0.54 -17.86
C VAL A 256 8.21 -1.87 -17.31
N LEU A 257 8.91 -2.96 -17.59
CA LEU A 257 8.63 -4.31 -17.09
C LEU A 257 9.67 -4.67 -16.02
N ILE A 258 9.23 -5.04 -14.83
CA ILE A 258 10.14 -5.34 -13.70
C ILE A 258 9.76 -6.68 -13.08
N SER A 259 10.72 -7.60 -12.98
CA SER A 259 10.52 -8.86 -12.28
C SER A 259 11.84 -9.49 -11.83
N LYS A 260 11.76 -10.49 -10.95
CA LYS A 260 12.79 -11.53 -10.84
C LYS A 260 12.91 -12.30 -12.17
N PRO A 261 14.00 -13.07 -12.39
CA PRO A 261 14.14 -13.89 -13.60
C PRO A 261 12.92 -14.78 -13.83
N PRO A 262 12.19 -14.59 -14.93
CA PRO A 262 11.02 -15.41 -15.26
C PRO A 262 11.41 -16.83 -15.65
N GLY A 263 10.44 -17.75 -15.66
CA GLY A 263 10.64 -19.06 -16.28
C GLY A 263 10.94 -18.94 -17.77
N PRO A 264 11.78 -19.79 -18.39
CA PRO A 264 12.18 -19.65 -19.80
C PRO A 264 11.02 -19.53 -20.80
N LYS A 265 9.94 -20.33 -20.68
CA LYS A 265 8.79 -20.27 -21.59
C LYS A 265 7.97 -19.00 -21.36
N THR A 266 7.76 -18.64 -20.10
CA THR A 266 7.07 -17.41 -19.70
C THR A 266 7.84 -16.18 -20.17
N SER A 267 9.17 -16.17 -20.02
CA SER A 267 10.08 -15.15 -20.53
C SER A 267 9.89 -14.94 -22.03
N ALA A 268 9.99 -16.02 -22.82
CA ALA A 268 9.79 -15.95 -24.27
C ALA A 268 8.43 -15.36 -24.66
N THR A 269 7.38 -15.69 -23.90
CA THR A 269 6.02 -15.20 -24.13
C THR A 269 5.90 -13.70 -23.81
N VAL A 270 6.39 -13.27 -22.65
CA VAL A 270 6.37 -11.86 -22.22
C VAL A 270 7.22 -11.00 -23.16
N LEU A 271 8.41 -11.45 -23.53
CA LEU A 271 9.28 -10.75 -24.48
C LEU A 271 8.64 -10.63 -25.86
N LYS A 272 7.91 -11.66 -26.30
CA LYS A 272 7.15 -11.60 -27.56
C LYS A 272 5.97 -10.64 -27.48
N ALA A 273 5.31 -10.52 -26.33
CA ALA A 273 4.26 -9.51 -26.12
C ALA A 273 4.86 -8.10 -26.14
N ALA A 274 5.97 -7.89 -25.43
CA ALA A 274 6.69 -6.63 -25.40
C ALA A 274 7.21 -6.19 -26.78
N SER A 275 7.63 -7.12 -27.66
CA SER A 275 8.18 -6.77 -28.98
C SER A 275 7.11 -6.28 -29.96
N ARG A 276 5.85 -6.59 -29.68
CA ARG A 276 4.69 -6.18 -30.48
C ARG A 276 4.16 -4.80 -30.07
N SER A 277 4.60 -4.27 -28.92
CA SER A 277 4.24 -2.92 -28.49
C SER A 277 4.76 -1.89 -29.48
N SER A 278 3.93 -0.91 -29.82
CA SER A 278 4.34 0.25 -30.61
C SER A 278 5.17 1.22 -29.77
N LYS A 279 4.96 1.22 -28.45
CA LYS A 279 5.65 2.03 -27.45
C LYS A 279 7.01 1.40 -27.08
N PRO A 280 8.02 2.20 -26.72
CA PRO A 280 9.27 1.66 -26.17
C PRO A 280 9.00 0.88 -24.88
N VAL A 281 9.66 -0.28 -24.76
CA VAL A 281 9.57 -1.14 -23.57
C VAL A 281 10.96 -1.31 -22.95
N VAL A 282 11.10 -0.90 -21.70
CA VAL A 282 12.28 -1.12 -20.85
C VAL A 282 12.04 -2.36 -20.01
N ILE A 283 12.95 -3.32 -20.04
CA ILE A 283 12.79 -4.62 -19.36
C ILE A 283 13.90 -4.78 -18.35
N ASN A 284 13.54 -4.94 -17.07
CA ASN A 284 14.46 -5.31 -16.01
C ASN A 284 14.02 -6.64 -15.40
N PHE A 285 14.65 -7.72 -15.87
CA PHE A 285 14.60 -9.01 -15.19
C PHE A 285 15.85 -9.11 -14.32
N LEU A 286 15.66 -8.88 -13.02
CA LEU A 286 16.73 -8.69 -12.04
C LEU A 286 17.75 -9.83 -12.11
N GLY A 287 19.02 -9.50 -12.41
CA GLY A 287 20.11 -10.48 -12.47
C GLY A 287 20.29 -11.19 -13.81
N GLU A 288 19.49 -10.90 -14.84
CA GLU A 288 19.77 -11.33 -16.21
C GLU A 288 20.60 -10.27 -16.95
N GLY A 289 21.78 -10.66 -17.47
CA GLY A 289 22.66 -9.81 -18.27
C GLY A 289 22.21 -9.62 -19.73
N ASP A 290 23.02 -8.85 -20.48
CA ASP A 290 22.65 -8.30 -21.79
C ASP A 290 22.51 -9.32 -22.93
N ALA A 291 21.34 -9.30 -23.59
CA ALA A 291 21.19 -9.54 -25.02
C ALA A 291 20.01 -8.68 -25.53
N VAL A 292 20.26 -7.77 -26.48
CA VAL A 292 19.26 -6.85 -27.02
C VAL A 292 18.77 -7.33 -28.40
N ALA A 293 17.46 -7.23 -28.63
CA ALA A 293 16.87 -7.20 -29.96
C ALA A 293 15.89 -6.00 -30.09
N SER A 294 16.23 -5.04 -30.96
CA SER A 294 15.39 -3.90 -31.39
C SER A 294 14.64 -3.13 -30.27
N LYS A 295 13.38 -2.69 -30.47
CA LYS A 295 12.63 -1.69 -29.64
C LYS A 295 12.55 -1.96 -28.13
N GLN A 296 13.00 -3.12 -27.67
CA GLN A 296 13.16 -3.46 -26.25
C GLN A 296 14.56 -3.12 -25.80
N VAL A 297 14.68 -2.44 -24.67
CA VAL A 297 15.97 -2.27 -24.01
C VAL A 297 15.96 -3.04 -22.71
N ARG A 298 17.04 -3.77 -22.44
CA ARG A 298 17.24 -4.44 -21.16
C ARG A 298 17.99 -3.50 -20.23
N ALA A 299 17.42 -3.27 -19.07
CA ALA A 299 18.05 -2.54 -17.98
C ALA A 299 18.65 -3.54 -16.98
N VAL A 300 19.82 -3.23 -16.45
CA VAL A 300 20.54 -4.12 -15.53
C VAL A 300 20.02 -3.97 -14.11
N THR A 301 19.75 -2.74 -13.69
CA THR A 301 19.27 -2.39 -12.35
C THR A 301 17.93 -1.65 -12.43
N LEU A 302 17.25 -1.50 -11.29
CA LEU A 302 16.04 -0.67 -11.20
C LEU A 302 16.34 0.80 -11.51
N GLU A 303 17.52 1.29 -11.09
CA GLU A 303 17.98 2.64 -11.40
C GLU A 303 18.22 2.82 -12.91
N ASP A 304 18.86 1.83 -13.53
CA ASP A 304 19.07 1.81 -14.97
C ASP A 304 17.73 1.79 -15.73
N ALA A 305 16.74 1.04 -15.22
CA ALA A 305 15.40 0.99 -15.80
C ALA A 305 14.69 2.36 -15.75
N ALA A 306 14.72 3.03 -14.60
CA ALA A 306 14.16 4.37 -14.44
C ALA A 306 14.83 5.38 -15.39
N ARG A 307 16.15 5.34 -15.47
CA ARG A 307 16.94 6.21 -16.35
C ARG A 307 16.68 5.95 -17.83
N MET A 308 16.57 4.69 -18.24
CA MET A 308 16.20 4.34 -19.62
C MET A 308 14.80 4.82 -19.98
N ALA A 309 13.84 4.66 -19.08
CA ALA A 309 12.48 5.16 -19.26
C ALA A 309 12.47 6.69 -19.37
N SER A 310 13.20 7.38 -18.48
CA SER A 310 13.42 8.83 -18.52
C SER A 310 14.01 9.29 -19.86
N GLY A 311 15.01 8.57 -20.38
CA GLY A 311 15.57 8.79 -21.70
C GLY A 311 14.51 8.77 -22.80
N PHE A 312 13.72 7.70 -22.89
CA PHE A 312 12.66 7.59 -23.89
C PHE A 312 11.62 8.70 -23.78
N VAL A 313 11.19 9.05 -22.57
CA VAL A 313 10.25 10.17 -22.34
C VAL A 313 10.83 11.49 -22.84
N LYS A 314 12.13 11.71 -22.68
CA LYS A 314 12.87 12.91 -23.12
C LYS A 314 13.31 12.83 -24.60
N GLY A 315 12.95 11.79 -25.34
CA GLY A 315 13.35 11.59 -26.73
C GLY A 315 14.83 11.25 -26.93
N LYS A 316 15.53 10.79 -25.89
CA LYS A 316 16.96 10.42 -25.91
C LYS A 316 17.12 8.93 -25.66
N ARG A 317 17.89 8.23 -26.50
CA ARG A 317 18.32 6.86 -26.16
C ARG A 317 19.50 6.91 -25.20
N THR A 318 19.33 6.32 -24.02
CA THR A 318 20.40 6.14 -23.04
C THR A 318 20.89 4.69 -23.09
N GLY A 319 22.20 4.48 -23.28
CA GLY A 319 22.81 3.14 -23.17
C GLY A 319 22.83 2.64 -21.73
N ALA A 320 22.95 1.33 -21.51
CA ALA A 320 22.99 0.71 -20.19
C ALA A 320 24.11 1.29 -19.31
N ARG A 321 23.80 1.54 -18.04
CA ARG A 321 24.75 1.99 -17.01
C ARG A 321 24.24 1.45 -15.67
N PRO A 322 25.03 0.62 -14.96
CA PRO A 322 24.55 -0.06 -13.76
C PRO A 322 24.08 0.90 -12.66
N PHE A 323 24.84 1.96 -12.39
CA PHE A 323 24.60 2.91 -11.30
C PHE A 323 24.96 4.35 -11.69
N SER A 324 24.30 5.34 -11.08
CA SER A 324 24.69 6.76 -11.21
C SER A 324 26.02 7.05 -10.50
N ASP A 325 26.28 6.41 -9.37
CA ASP A 325 27.55 6.47 -8.67
C ASP A 325 28.65 5.68 -9.39
N SER A 326 29.92 6.04 -9.13
CA SER A 326 31.06 5.26 -9.61
C SER A 326 31.10 3.89 -8.94
N GLU A 327 31.54 2.86 -9.68
CA GLU A 327 31.65 1.48 -9.18
C GLU A 327 32.40 1.39 -7.85
N SER A 328 33.49 2.14 -7.69
CA SER A 328 34.26 2.22 -6.43
C SER A 328 33.43 2.70 -5.23
N ARG A 329 32.53 3.66 -5.45
CA ARG A 329 31.65 4.21 -4.41
C ARG A 329 30.54 3.23 -4.07
N VAL A 330 29.96 2.59 -5.09
CA VAL A 330 28.94 1.54 -4.90
C VAL A 330 29.52 0.38 -4.08
N MET A 331 30.71 -0.10 -4.43
CA MET A 331 31.37 -1.19 -3.69
C MET A 331 31.74 -0.79 -2.25
N SER A 332 32.17 0.46 -2.04
CA SER A 332 32.43 0.99 -0.69
C SER A 332 31.17 1.03 0.17
N LEU A 333 30.03 1.44 -0.39
CA LEU A 333 28.75 1.47 0.34
C LEU A 333 28.28 0.05 0.68
N ALA A 334 28.32 -0.86 -0.29
CA ALA A 334 27.95 -2.26 -0.08
C ALA A 334 28.77 -2.90 1.05
N GLN A 335 30.08 -2.67 1.08
CA GLN A 335 30.95 -3.17 2.15
C GLN A 335 30.64 -2.57 3.52
N SER A 336 30.13 -1.33 3.59
CA SER A 336 29.79 -0.69 4.87
C SER A 336 28.47 -1.18 5.48
N GLU A 337 27.59 -1.78 4.66
CA GLU A 337 26.29 -2.31 5.09
C GLU A 337 26.27 -3.85 5.23
N SER A 338 27.37 -4.52 4.87
CA SER A 338 27.57 -5.98 4.99
C SER A 338 28.14 -6.36 6.36
#